data_AF-A0A246AKT7-F1
#
_entry.id   AF-A0A246AKT7-F1
#
_cell.length_a   1.000
_cell.length_b   1.000
_cell.length_c   1.000
_cell.angle_alpha   90.00
_cell.angle_beta   90.00
_cell.angle_gamma   90.00
#
_symmetry.space_group_name_H-M   'P 1'
#
loop_
_entity.id
_entity.type
_entity.pdbx_description
1 polymer ?
#
loop_
_entity_poly.entity_id
_entity_poly.type
_entity_poly.pdbx_seq_one_letter_code
_entity_poly.pdbx_strand_id
1 'polypeptide(L)'
;MKKLFSLIIFCISLTVFSQEGIQFQTSSFKEILAKAKSEKKLVFIDAFAVWCGPCKMMEKNIFPLQSVKEYYNANFINARFDMEKGEGREIAMKYGIRSYPTFLFLNGDGEVVMKNYGYMGEQDFLAIAKEANNPKYRNSSNKELFEKGESDPDFLLNMMSLYANSDYELAKKVSERYFTIKKGQPLTKDELGLLLYFLKSPGDPNYKIFVERKPEILQLMSEDIYKQFDANIKISKILENSIDQKTGVINDDYFYKNAIPLIGKTDAETALNRMKVILYPNSGKFAEYEKAALVYYKNSDDFDSEELLKAAWIFSEHISNNTSLKKAEEWAEKSVMKSETPENTYILAKLYSKTGKKDNAKMYAEISKNLAESQGKDSSLAKQLLETLK
;
A
#
# COMPACT_ATOMS: atom_id res chain seq x y z
N MET A 1 84.24 -8.23 28.91
CA MET A 1 83.45 -9.37 29.39
C MET A 1 82.28 -8.87 30.22
N LYS A 2 81.05 -9.30 29.87
CA LYS A 2 79.84 -9.45 30.73
C LYS A 2 79.18 -8.14 31.21
N LYS A 3 78.15 -7.67 30.48
CA LYS A 3 76.71 -7.92 30.69
C LYS A 3 76.11 -7.11 31.85
N LEU A 4 75.26 -6.13 31.53
CA LEU A 4 73.89 -6.10 32.05
C LEU A 4 73.02 -5.21 31.15
N PHE A 5 72.24 -5.85 30.29
CA PHE A 5 71.05 -5.30 29.66
C PHE A 5 69.98 -5.20 30.76
N SER A 6 69.38 -4.02 30.96
CA SER A 6 68.11 -3.92 31.70
C SER A 6 67.26 -2.77 31.18
N LEU A 7 66.47 -3.11 30.17
CA LEU A 7 65.05 -2.79 29.97
C LEU A 7 64.41 -1.85 31.01
N ILE A 8 64.04 -0.62 30.61
CA ILE A 8 62.91 0.13 31.18
C ILE A 8 62.08 0.70 30.02
N ILE A 9 61.16 -0.15 29.55
CA ILE A 9 59.74 0.11 29.29
C ILE A 9 59.41 1.55 28.87
N PHE A 10 59.44 1.77 27.56
CA PHE A 10 58.69 2.84 26.91
C PHE A 10 57.23 2.39 26.86
N CYS A 11 56.43 2.78 27.86
CA CYS A 11 54.97 2.67 27.79
C CYS A 11 54.47 3.60 26.68
N ILE A 12 54.46 3.09 25.45
CA ILE A 12 53.61 3.60 24.39
C ILE A 12 52.18 3.35 24.88
N SER A 13 51.59 4.38 25.46
CA SER A 13 50.15 4.49 25.59
C SER A 13 49.60 4.42 24.18
N LEU A 14 49.17 3.22 23.79
CA LEU A 14 48.22 3.05 22.70
C LEU A 14 46.97 3.81 23.11
N THR A 15 46.88 5.07 22.70
CA THR A 15 45.59 5.76 22.60
C THR A 15 44.82 5.03 21.52
N VAL A 16 44.16 3.95 21.90
CA VAL A 16 43.08 3.36 21.13
C VAL A 16 42.06 4.49 21.02
N PHE A 17 41.95 5.08 19.83
CA PHE A 17 40.79 5.91 19.50
C PHE A 17 39.56 5.05 19.76
N SER A 18 38.90 5.30 20.89
CA SER A 18 37.58 4.75 21.20
C SER A 18 36.69 5.16 20.05
N GLN A 19 36.35 4.22 19.16
CA GLN A 19 35.37 4.47 18.13
C GLN A 19 34.05 4.81 18.84
N GLU A 20 33.57 6.03 18.62
CA GLU A 20 32.55 6.67 19.45
C GLU A 20 31.13 6.08 19.27
N GLY A 21 30.93 5.01 18.49
CA GLY A 21 29.63 4.35 18.31
C GLY A 21 29.67 3.04 17.51
N ILE A 22 28.55 2.69 16.86
CA ILE A 22 28.46 1.53 15.96
C ILE A 22 29.46 1.67 14.79
N GLN A 23 30.15 0.58 14.46
CA GLN A 23 31.17 0.51 13.42
C GLN A 23 30.57 0.17 12.06
N PHE A 24 30.23 1.20 11.28
CA PHE A 24 29.67 1.03 9.95
C PHE A 24 30.74 0.73 8.90
N GLN A 25 30.50 -0.30 8.07
CA GLN A 25 31.32 -0.61 6.90
C GLN A 25 31.14 0.48 5.82
N THR A 26 32.21 0.76 5.08
CA THR A 26 32.21 1.71 3.94
C THR A 26 32.25 1.01 2.58
N SER A 27 32.18 -0.32 2.57
CA SER A 27 32.13 -1.15 1.36
C SER A 27 30.78 -1.05 0.66
N SER A 28 30.73 -1.48 -0.61
CA SER A 28 29.46 -1.53 -1.35
C SER A 28 28.48 -2.51 -0.72
N PHE A 29 27.18 -2.32 -0.97
CA PHE A 29 26.12 -3.20 -0.46
C PHE A 29 26.35 -4.66 -0.86
N LYS A 30 26.83 -4.91 -2.08
CA LYS A 30 27.15 -6.26 -2.55
C LYS A 30 28.27 -6.92 -1.73
N GLU A 31 29.32 -6.18 -1.40
CA GLU A 31 30.44 -6.67 -0.59
C GLU A 31 30.01 -6.93 0.86
N ILE A 32 29.15 -6.06 1.41
CA ILE A 32 28.58 -6.23 2.74
C ILE A 32 27.77 -7.53 2.82
N LEU A 33 26.93 -7.82 1.83
CA LEU A 33 26.18 -9.08 1.78
C LEU A 33 27.10 -10.30 1.65
N ALA A 34 28.13 -10.22 0.79
CA ALA A 34 29.11 -11.28 0.64
C ALA A 34 29.86 -11.57 1.95
N LYS A 35 30.27 -10.51 2.67
CA LYS A 35 30.90 -10.61 3.99
C LYS A 35 29.97 -11.24 5.01
N ALA A 36 28.72 -10.78 5.08
CA ALA A 36 27.71 -11.33 5.97
C ALA A 36 27.46 -12.82 5.74
N LYS A 37 27.37 -13.24 4.48
CA LYS A 37 27.25 -14.65 4.09
C LYS A 37 28.47 -15.47 4.54
N SER A 38 29.68 -14.94 4.37
CA SER A 38 30.91 -15.62 4.78
C SER A 38 31.07 -15.74 6.30
N GLU A 39 30.70 -14.70 7.04
CA GLU A 39 30.82 -14.64 8.51
C GLU A 39 29.60 -15.26 9.22
N LYS A 40 28.55 -15.64 8.47
CA LYS A 40 27.27 -16.13 9.00
C LYS A 40 26.65 -15.15 10.00
N LYS A 41 26.77 -13.85 9.71
CA LYS A 41 26.19 -12.75 10.49
C LYS A 41 25.09 -12.09 9.69
N LEU A 42 24.12 -11.50 10.39
CA LEU A 42 23.15 -10.62 9.75
C LEU A 42 23.80 -9.26 9.43
N VAL A 43 23.28 -8.58 8.43
CA VAL A 43 23.60 -7.18 8.14
C VAL A 43 22.60 -6.31 8.87
N PHE A 44 23.08 -5.36 9.66
CA PHE A 44 22.28 -4.24 10.15
C PHE A 44 22.49 -3.04 9.24
N ILE A 45 21.41 -2.48 8.70
CA ILE A 45 21.44 -1.26 7.89
C ILE A 45 20.69 -0.14 8.59
N ASP A 46 21.41 0.93 8.90
CA ASP A 46 20.83 2.24 9.20
C ASP A 46 20.47 2.95 7.88
N ALA A 47 19.17 2.94 7.55
CA ALA A 47 18.63 3.62 6.38
C ALA A 47 18.21 5.04 6.76
N PHE A 48 19.01 6.03 6.33
CA PHE A 48 18.85 7.42 6.74
C PHE A 48 18.74 8.37 5.53
N ALA A 49 18.45 9.64 5.83
CA ALA A 49 18.63 10.76 4.91
C ALA A 49 19.36 11.89 5.64
N VAL A 50 20.18 12.68 4.95
CA VAL A 50 21.01 13.72 5.58
C VAL A 50 20.19 14.79 6.32
N TRP A 51 18.99 15.09 5.83
CA TRP A 51 18.09 16.07 6.44
C TRP A 51 17.24 15.49 7.59
N CYS A 52 17.27 14.17 7.81
CA CYS A 52 16.45 13.49 8.80
C CYS A 52 16.89 13.85 10.24
N GLY A 53 16.07 14.64 10.93
CA GLY A 53 16.28 15.01 12.34
C GLY A 53 16.35 13.81 13.29
N PRO A 54 15.34 12.91 13.30
CA PRO A 54 15.36 11.71 14.15
C PRO A 54 16.58 10.80 13.93
N CYS A 55 17.09 10.71 12.69
CA CYS A 55 18.30 9.94 12.37
C CYS A 55 19.52 10.53 13.08
N LYS A 56 19.68 11.86 13.05
CA LYS A 56 20.76 12.56 13.78
C LYS A 56 20.65 12.35 15.29
N MET A 57 19.42 12.26 15.82
CA MET A 57 19.21 11.97 17.23
C MET A 57 19.64 10.55 17.61
N MET A 58 19.36 9.54 16.77
CA MET A 58 19.87 8.17 16.97
C MET A 58 21.39 8.13 16.97
N GLU A 59 22.02 8.78 15.98
CA GLU A 59 23.47 8.86 15.82
C GLU A 59 24.16 9.54 17.00
N LYS A 60 23.54 10.58 17.58
CA LYS A 60 24.09 11.32 18.72
C LYS A 60 23.82 10.66 20.07
N ASN A 61 22.61 10.14 20.28
CA ASN A 61 22.13 9.78 21.62
C ASN A 61 22.09 8.27 21.87
N ILE A 62 21.99 7.45 20.82
CA ILE A 62 21.73 6.00 20.96
C ILE A 62 22.91 5.17 20.46
N PHE A 63 23.40 5.40 19.24
CA PHE A 63 24.51 4.62 18.67
C PHE A 63 25.82 4.69 19.48
N PRO A 64 26.13 5.79 20.20
CA PRO A 64 27.32 5.87 21.06
C PRO A 64 27.24 5.11 22.38
N LEU A 65 26.03 4.74 22.82
CA LEU A 65 25.83 4.09 24.11
C LEU A 65 26.60 2.76 24.15
N GLN A 66 27.27 2.50 25.27
CA GLN A 66 28.18 1.36 25.40
C GLN A 66 27.48 0.03 25.10
N SER A 67 26.30 -0.16 25.70
CA SER A 67 25.44 -1.33 25.51
C SER A 67 25.06 -1.55 24.03
N VAL A 68 24.74 -0.47 23.32
CA VAL A 68 24.34 -0.49 21.91
C VAL A 68 25.54 -0.82 21.03
N LYS A 69 26.62 -0.05 21.10
CA LYS A 69 27.77 -0.27 20.21
C LYS A 69 28.42 -1.64 20.42
N GLU A 70 28.55 -2.10 21.67
CA GLU A 70 29.11 -3.43 21.95
C GLU A 70 28.24 -4.53 21.34
N TYR A 71 26.92 -4.46 21.53
CA TYR A 71 26.02 -5.47 21.00
C TYR A 71 26.02 -5.48 19.47
N TYR A 72 25.86 -4.32 18.84
CA TYR A 72 25.75 -4.22 17.38
C TYR A 72 27.07 -4.59 16.68
N ASN A 73 28.22 -4.16 17.20
CA ASN A 73 29.52 -4.48 16.63
C ASN A 73 29.90 -5.96 16.79
N ALA A 74 29.46 -6.61 17.88
CA ALA A 74 29.71 -8.04 18.09
C ALA A 74 28.86 -8.92 17.15
N ASN A 75 27.59 -8.54 16.93
CA ASN A 75 26.60 -9.45 16.35
C ASN A 75 26.30 -9.22 14.86
N PHE A 76 26.56 -8.02 14.33
CA PHE A 76 26.16 -7.67 12.97
C PHE A 76 27.31 -7.18 12.10
N ILE A 77 27.12 -7.31 10.79
CA ILE A 77 27.83 -6.46 9.82
C ILE A 77 27.04 -5.16 9.71
N ASN A 78 27.52 -4.09 10.34
CA ASN A 78 26.80 -2.82 10.36
C ASN A 78 27.12 -2.00 9.10
N ALA A 79 26.10 -1.46 8.45
CA ALA A 79 26.22 -0.55 7.32
C ALA A 79 25.21 0.60 7.45
N ARG A 80 25.48 1.71 6.78
CA ARG A 80 24.52 2.81 6.69
C ARG A 80 24.52 3.38 5.28
N PHE A 81 23.34 3.73 4.80
CA PHE A 81 23.18 4.30 3.46
C PHE A 81 22.25 5.51 3.51
N ASP A 82 22.68 6.59 2.85
CA ASP A 82 21.80 7.72 2.53
C ASP A 82 20.87 7.26 1.40
N MET A 83 19.61 7.02 1.74
CA MET A 83 18.62 6.43 0.83
C MET A 83 18.23 7.35 -0.34
N GLU A 84 18.69 8.60 -0.32
CA GLU A 84 18.47 9.57 -1.41
C GLU A 84 19.67 9.70 -2.36
N LYS A 85 20.79 9.00 -2.08
CA LYS A 85 22.04 9.13 -2.86
C LYS A 85 22.69 7.78 -3.15
N GLY A 86 23.52 7.75 -4.20
CA GLY A 86 24.32 6.59 -4.58
C GLY A 86 23.50 5.29 -4.66
N GLU A 87 24.08 4.19 -4.18
CA GLU A 87 23.41 2.89 -4.09
C GLU A 87 22.23 2.87 -3.11
N GLY A 88 22.15 3.85 -2.18
CA GLY A 88 21.04 3.99 -1.25
C GLY A 88 19.69 4.15 -1.94
N ARG A 89 19.64 4.80 -3.12
CA ARG A 89 18.39 4.92 -3.90
C ARG A 89 17.86 3.56 -4.36
N GLU A 90 18.76 2.69 -4.81
CA GLU A 90 18.39 1.34 -5.24
C GLU A 90 17.98 0.47 -4.06
N ILE A 91 18.68 0.58 -2.93
CA ILE A 91 18.33 -0.10 -1.68
C ILE A 91 16.95 0.35 -1.18
N ALA A 92 16.67 1.65 -1.22
CA ALA A 92 15.39 2.22 -0.82
C ALA A 92 14.23 1.66 -1.65
N MET A 93 14.39 1.61 -2.98
CA MET A 93 13.40 1.02 -3.87
C MET A 93 13.25 -0.48 -3.62
N LYS A 94 14.36 -1.22 -3.51
CA LYS A 94 14.36 -2.68 -3.31
C LYS A 94 13.63 -3.10 -2.04
N TYR A 95 13.83 -2.38 -0.93
CA TYR A 95 13.27 -2.74 0.38
C TYR A 95 12.05 -1.90 0.79
N GLY A 96 11.57 -1.04 -0.12
CA GLY A 96 10.39 -0.20 0.09
C GLY A 96 10.56 0.77 1.26
N ILE A 97 11.73 1.40 1.37
CA ILE A 97 12.03 2.37 2.44
C ILE A 97 11.35 3.70 2.10
N ARG A 98 10.39 4.12 2.94
CA ARG A 98 9.58 5.32 2.71
C ARG A 98 9.61 6.32 3.87
N SER A 99 10.28 5.98 4.97
CA SER A 99 10.40 6.80 6.17
C SER A 99 11.77 6.60 6.81
N TYR A 100 12.23 7.61 7.55
CA TYR A 100 13.55 7.62 8.17
C TYR A 100 13.48 7.98 9.66
N PRO A 101 14.35 7.40 10.52
CA PRO A 101 15.23 6.28 10.20
C PRO A 101 14.42 4.99 9.96
N THR A 102 14.94 4.12 9.09
CA THR A 102 14.51 2.73 8.99
C THR A 102 15.69 1.82 9.36
N PHE A 103 15.45 0.85 10.23
CA PHE A 103 16.42 -0.15 10.65
C PHE A 103 16.11 -1.46 9.96
N LEU A 104 17.03 -1.94 9.14
CA LEU A 104 16.83 -3.13 8.32
C LEU A 104 17.84 -4.21 8.70
N PHE A 105 17.34 -5.40 9.02
CA PHE A 105 18.16 -6.58 9.30
C PHE A 105 18.04 -7.57 8.15
N LEU A 106 19.17 -7.86 7.49
CA LEU A 106 19.23 -8.77 6.35
C LEU A 106 20.05 -10.02 6.66
N ASN A 107 19.67 -11.15 6.09
CA ASN A 107 20.55 -12.32 6.05
C ASN A 107 21.64 -12.16 4.95
N GLY A 108 22.56 -13.12 4.89
CA GLY A 108 23.66 -13.10 3.90
C GLY A 108 23.21 -13.20 2.44
N ASP A 109 21.96 -13.61 2.19
CA ASP A 109 21.34 -13.63 0.86
C ASP A 109 20.61 -12.32 0.51
N GLY A 110 20.61 -11.35 1.45
CA GLY A 110 19.97 -10.06 1.29
C GLY A 110 18.45 -10.07 1.49
N GLU A 111 17.91 -11.12 2.09
CA GLU A 111 16.50 -11.21 2.46
C GLU A 111 16.23 -10.49 3.79
N VAL A 112 15.07 -9.87 3.90
CA VAL A 112 14.68 -9.14 5.11
C VAL A 112 14.30 -10.11 6.22
N VAL A 113 15.06 -10.09 7.30
CA VAL A 113 14.73 -10.76 8.57
C VAL A 113 13.74 -9.91 9.36
N MET A 114 14.05 -8.63 9.50
CA MET A 114 13.25 -7.69 10.30
C MET A 114 13.41 -6.27 9.77
N LYS A 115 12.36 -5.46 9.92
CA LYS A 115 12.35 -4.05 9.56
C LYS A 115 11.62 -3.24 10.63
N ASN A 116 12.29 -2.23 11.15
CA ASN A 116 11.78 -1.31 12.17
C ASN A 116 11.98 0.14 11.72
N TYR A 117 11.27 1.09 12.30
CA TYR A 117 11.33 2.51 11.87
C TYR A 117 11.14 3.47 13.03
N GLY A 118 11.58 4.71 12.83
CA GLY A 118 11.43 5.79 13.79
C GLY A 118 12.52 5.84 14.85
N TYR A 119 12.49 6.91 15.64
CA TYR A 119 13.40 7.05 16.77
C TYR A 119 13.05 6.03 17.86
N MET A 120 14.06 5.41 18.47
CA MET A 120 13.90 4.42 19.52
C MET A 120 14.83 4.72 20.69
N GLY A 121 14.36 4.49 21.91
CA GLY A 121 15.22 4.53 23.09
C GLY A 121 16.21 3.35 23.12
N GLU A 122 17.20 3.41 24.01
CA GLU A 122 18.24 2.39 24.15
C GLU A 122 17.65 0.98 24.31
N GLN A 123 16.65 0.83 25.19
CA GLN A 123 16.06 -0.46 25.52
C GLN A 123 15.36 -1.09 24.30
N ASP A 124 14.53 -0.32 23.61
CA ASP A 124 13.81 -0.79 22.41
C ASP A 124 14.78 -1.09 21.27
N PHE A 125 15.79 -0.24 21.08
CA PHE A 125 16.79 -0.42 20.02
C PHE A 125 17.66 -1.68 20.25
N LEU A 126 17.93 -2.04 21.51
CA LEU A 126 18.57 -3.31 21.86
C LEU A 126 17.62 -4.50 21.73
N ALA A 127 16.33 -4.33 22.03
CA ALA A 127 15.33 -5.37 21.92
C ALA A 127 15.20 -5.85 20.46
N ILE A 128 15.02 -4.92 19.51
CA ILE A 128 14.90 -5.27 18.09
C ILE A 128 16.15 -5.98 17.55
N ALA A 129 17.34 -5.59 18.02
CA ALA A 129 18.59 -6.23 17.62
C ALA A 129 18.69 -7.66 18.18
N LYS A 130 18.32 -7.87 19.44
CA LYS A 130 18.30 -9.21 20.05
C LYS A 130 17.30 -10.13 19.36
N GLU A 131 16.14 -9.61 19.02
CA GLU A 131 15.09 -10.34 18.31
C GLU A 131 15.58 -10.71 16.89
N ALA A 132 16.12 -9.75 16.14
CA ALA A 132 16.68 -10.01 14.81
C ALA A 132 17.82 -11.03 14.85
N ASN A 133 18.67 -11.02 15.88
CA ASN A 133 19.79 -11.95 16.05
C ASN A 133 19.37 -13.32 16.65
N ASN A 134 18.08 -13.63 16.72
CA ASN A 134 17.63 -14.94 17.15
C ASN A 134 18.25 -16.04 16.26
N PRO A 135 18.86 -17.09 16.82
CA PRO A 135 19.52 -18.15 16.05
C PRO A 135 18.66 -18.78 14.95
N LYS A 136 17.32 -18.74 15.06
CA LYS A 136 16.39 -19.23 14.04
C LYS A 136 16.61 -18.60 12.66
N TYR A 137 17.06 -17.35 12.60
CA TYR A 137 17.25 -16.61 11.35
C TYR A 137 18.61 -16.85 10.67
N ARG A 138 19.55 -17.58 11.30
CA ARG A 138 20.92 -17.71 10.78
C ARG A 138 20.99 -18.47 9.46
N ASN A 139 20.16 -19.49 9.29
CA ASN A 139 20.19 -20.40 8.14
C ASN A 139 18.79 -20.66 7.55
N SER A 140 17.81 -19.83 7.89
CA SER A 140 16.46 -19.98 7.36
C SER A 140 15.84 -18.62 7.15
N SER A 141 15.21 -18.46 5.99
CA SER A 141 14.42 -17.27 5.68
C SER A 141 13.13 -17.26 6.52
N ASN A 142 12.49 -16.10 6.62
CA ASN A 142 11.17 -15.98 7.24
C ASN A 142 10.15 -16.94 6.57
N LYS A 143 10.21 -17.11 5.25
CA LYS A 143 9.31 -18.01 4.52
C LYS A 143 9.55 -19.47 4.90
N GLU A 144 10.79 -19.91 4.93
CA GLU A 144 11.15 -21.28 5.31
C GLU A 144 10.76 -21.59 6.76
N LEU A 145 10.99 -20.65 7.69
CA LEU A 145 10.58 -20.82 9.10
C LEU A 145 9.06 -20.97 9.20
N PHE A 146 8.31 -20.15 8.47
CA PHE A 146 6.85 -20.25 8.43
C PHE A 146 6.36 -21.57 7.83
N GLU A 147 6.97 -22.05 6.74
CA GLU A 147 6.67 -23.35 6.12
C GLU A 147 6.98 -24.51 7.08
N LYS A 148 8.05 -24.42 7.86
CA LYS A 148 8.42 -25.39 8.91
C LYS A 148 7.53 -25.35 10.16
N GLY A 149 6.55 -24.44 10.21
CA GLY A 149 5.57 -24.39 11.30
C GLY A 149 5.92 -23.43 12.44
N GLU A 150 6.86 -22.50 12.26
CA GLU A 150 7.11 -21.45 13.25
C GLU A 150 5.81 -20.71 13.59
N SER A 151 5.59 -20.51 14.88
CA SER A 151 4.31 -20.09 15.47
C SER A 151 4.48 -19.04 16.57
N ASP A 152 5.71 -18.66 16.87
CA ASP A 152 6.02 -17.53 17.74
C ASP A 152 5.22 -16.26 17.33
N PRO A 153 4.40 -15.67 18.22
CA PRO A 153 3.53 -14.55 17.88
C PRO A 153 4.27 -13.34 17.31
N ASP A 154 5.42 -12.98 17.87
CA ASP A 154 6.21 -11.81 17.44
C ASP A 154 6.79 -12.04 16.03
N PHE A 155 7.28 -13.25 15.76
CA PHE A 155 7.66 -13.66 14.41
C PHE A 155 6.52 -13.52 13.40
N LEU A 156 5.32 -13.98 13.74
CA LEU A 156 4.16 -13.90 12.85
C LEU A 156 3.69 -12.45 12.63
N LEU A 157 3.74 -11.60 13.67
CA LEU A 157 3.48 -10.16 13.55
C LEU A 157 4.47 -9.49 12.60
N ASN A 158 5.77 -9.73 12.80
CA ASN A 158 6.82 -9.23 11.92
C ASN A 158 6.61 -9.70 10.48
N MET A 159 6.30 -10.98 10.26
CA MET A 159 6.02 -11.50 8.92
C MET A 159 4.79 -10.85 8.27
N MET A 160 3.69 -10.67 9.00
CA MET A 160 2.52 -9.97 8.45
C MET A 160 2.89 -8.57 7.96
N SER A 161 3.62 -7.81 8.77
CA SER A 161 4.06 -6.45 8.42
C SER A 161 5.02 -6.43 7.23
N LEU A 162 6.00 -7.33 7.21
CA LEU A 162 7.00 -7.43 6.14
C LEU A 162 6.37 -7.76 4.78
N TYR A 163 5.40 -8.68 4.77
CA TYR A 163 4.85 -9.23 3.53
C TYR A 163 3.51 -8.64 3.09
N ALA A 164 2.81 -7.86 3.93
CA ALA A 164 1.47 -7.32 3.62
C ALA A 164 1.36 -6.66 2.24
N ASN A 165 2.39 -5.92 1.81
CA ASN A 165 2.40 -5.20 0.54
C ASN A 165 3.10 -5.97 -0.61
N SER A 166 4.07 -6.83 -0.30
CA SER A 166 4.89 -7.51 -1.32
C SER A 166 4.41 -8.92 -1.66
N ASP A 167 3.76 -9.59 -0.71
CA ASP A 167 3.27 -10.96 -0.82
C ASP A 167 2.02 -11.11 0.08
N TYR A 168 0.93 -10.49 -0.37
CA TYR A 168 -0.31 -10.38 0.40
C TYR A 168 -0.88 -11.76 0.79
N GLU A 169 -0.83 -12.74 -0.11
CA GLU A 169 -1.33 -14.08 0.14
C GLU A 169 -0.54 -14.82 1.22
N LEU A 170 0.79 -14.68 1.23
CA LEU A 170 1.60 -15.18 2.33
C LEU A 170 1.24 -14.48 3.63
N ALA A 171 1.18 -13.15 3.65
CA ALA A 171 0.85 -12.38 4.85
C ALA A 171 -0.55 -12.74 5.41
N LYS A 172 -1.52 -12.99 4.52
CA LYS A 172 -2.86 -13.47 4.90
C LYS A 172 -2.78 -14.85 5.57
N LYS A 173 -2.04 -15.81 5.03
CA LYS A 173 -1.83 -17.13 5.67
C LYS A 173 -1.12 -17.01 7.02
N VAL A 174 -0.15 -16.11 7.13
CA VAL A 174 0.52 -15.81 8.40
C VAL A 174 -0.48 -15.27 9.42
N SER A 175 -1.36 -14.35 9.00
CA SER A 175 -2.44 -13.81 9.84
C SER A 175 -3.39 -14.90 10.33
N GLU A 176 -3.79 -15.83 9.47
CA GLU A 176 -4.66 -16.94 9.83
C GLU A 176 -4.03 -17.84 10.91
N ARG A 177 -2.72 -18.10 10.82
CA ARG A 177 -1.98 -18.82 11.87
C ARG A 177 -1.92 -18.02 13.16
N TYR A 178 -1.59 -16.73 13.07
CA TYR A 178 -1.48 -15.84 14.23
C TYR A 178 -2.75 -15.82 15.08
N PHE A 179 -3.90 -15.55 14.45
CA PHE A 179 -5.16 -15.44 15.17
C PHE A 179 -5.68 -16.79 15.68
N THR A 180 -5.29 -17.89 15.04
CA THR A 180 -5.54 -19.24 15.58
C THR A 180 -4.82 -19.44 16.92
N ILE A 181 -3.58 -18.98 17.04
CA ILE A 181 -2.77 -19.09 18.28
C ILE A 181 -3.27 -18.11 19.36
N LYS A 182 -3.68 -16.91 18.96
CA LYS A 182 -4.25 -15.89 19.85
C LYS A 182 -5.66 -16.20 20.35
N LYS A 183 -6.24 -17.34 19.98
CA LYS A 183 -7.58 -17.74 20.45
C LYS A 183 -7.62 -17.77 21.98
N GLY A 184 -8.52 -16.98 22.56
CA GLY A 184 -8.70 -16.89 24.02
C GLY A 184 -7.76 -15.94 24.75
N GLN A 185 -6.84 -15.26 24.07
CA GLN A 185 -5.97 -14.22 24.65
C GLN A 185 -6.42 -12.82 24.23
N PRO A 186 -6.43 -11.79 25.10
CA PRO A 186 -6.90 -10.45 24.76
C PRO A 186 -6.34 -9.88 23.45
N LEU A 187 -7.19 -9.24 22.65
CA LEU A 187 -6.83 -8.48 21.46
C LEU A 187 -6.48 -7.04 21.85
N THR A 188 -5.37 -6.56 21.28
CA THR A 188 -5.05 -5.14 21.22
C THR A 188 -5.74 -4.47 20.03
N LYS A 189 -5.77 -3.14 20.02
CA LYS A 189 -6.32 -2.36 18.91
C LYS A 189 -5.53 -2.57 17.60
N ASP A 190 -4.21 -2.71 17.69
CA ASP A 190 -3.35 -2.93 16.53
C ASP A 190 -3.56 -4.33 15.94
N GLU A 191 -3.69 -5.35 16.79
CA GLU A 191 -4.05 -6.70 16.34
C GLU A 191 -5.45 -6.73 15.72
N LEU A 192 -6.43 -6.02 16.29
CA LEU A 192 -7.73 -5.88 15.64
C LEU A 192 -7.59 -5.25 14.25
N GLY A 193 -6.78 -4.20 14.11
CA GLY A 193 -6.48 -3.59 12.81
C GLY A 193 -5.92 -4.60 11.80
N LEU A 194 -4.97 -5.43 12.21
CA LEU A 194 -4.40 -6.50 11.38
C LEU A 194 -5.43 -7.58 11.01
N LEU A 195 -6.28 -8.00 11.97
CA LEU A 195 -7.35 -8.96 11.73
C LEU A 195 -8.27 -8.45 10.62
N LEU A 196 -8.75 -7.20 10.74
CA LEU A 196 -9.66 -6.59 9.77
C LEU A 196 -8.96 -6.35 8.42
N TYR A 197 -7.67 -5.99 8.41
CA TYR A 197 -6.92 -5.75 7.18
C TYR A 197 -6.88 -6.97 6.26
N PHE A 198 -6.63 -8.17 6.80
CA PHE A 198 -6.53 -9.42 6.03
C PHE A 198 -7.87 -10.12 5.77
N LEU A 199 -8.94 -9.69 6.45
CA LEU A 199 -10.26 -10.28 6.33
C LEU A 199 -11.00 -9.73 5.09
N LYS A 200 -11.19 -10.57 4.06
CA LYS A 200 -11.76 -10.16 2.77
C LYS A 200 -13.04 -10.90 2.40
N SER A 201 -13.25 -12.08 2.98
CA SER A 201 -14.37 -12.95 2.63
C SER A 201 -14.95 -13.64 3.88
N PRO A 202 -16.27 -13.91 3.93
CA PRO A 202 -16.85 -14.78 4.95
C PRO A 202 -16.28 -16.20 4.94
N GLY A 203 -15.63 -16.61 3.83
CA GLY A 203 -14.95 -17.89 3.72
C GLY A 203 -13.53 -17.93 4.31
N ASP A 204 -12.99 -16.80 4.75
CA ASP A 204 -11.65 -16.75 5.34
C ASP A 204 -11.64 -17.42 6.73
N PRO A 205 -10.59 -18.18 7.10
CA PRO A 205 -10.45 -18.73 8.45
C PRO A 205 -10.57 -17.67 9.56
N ASN A 206 -10.02 -16.48 9.31
CA ASN A 206 -10.11 -15.34 10.23
C ASN A 206 -11.53 -14.78 10.39
N TYR A 207 -12.44 -15.02 9.45
CA TYR A 207 -13.84 -14.60 9.59
C TYR A 207 -14.51 -15.28 10.78
N LYS A 208 -14.23 -16.57 10.97
CA LYS A 208 -14.73 -17.33 12.13
C LYS A 208 -14.27 -16.70 13.44
N ILE A 209 -13.00 -16.27 13.50
CA ILE A 209 -12.42 -15.62 14.68
C ILE A 209 -13.09 -14.26 14.92
N PHE A 210 -13.27 -13.47 13.88
CA PHE A 210 -13.98 -12.18 13.94
C PHE A 210 -15.39 -12.33 14.53
N VAL A 211 -16.15 -13.33 14.08
CA VAL A 211 -17.51 -13.60 14.58
C VAL A 211 -17.51 -14.16 16.01
N GLU A 212 -16.70 -15.18 16.29
CA GLU A 212 -16.64 -15.83 17.61
C GLU A 212 -16.20 -14.84 18.71
N ARG A 213 -15.35 -13.88 18.37
CA ARG A 213 -14.78 -12.90 19.32
C ARG A 213 -15.51 -11.55 19.33
N LYS A 214 -16.71 -11.47 18.77
CA LYS A 214 -17.51 -10.24 18.75
C LYS A 214 -17.56 -9.50 20.10
N PRO A 215 -17.82 -10.14 21.27
CA PRO A 215 -17.92 -9.42 22.54
C PRO A 215 -16.67 -8.63 22.92
N GLU A 216 -15.50 -9.17 22.59
CA GLU A 216 -14.21 -8.53 22.86
C GLU A 216 -13.88 -7.45 21.83
N ILE A 217 -14.18 -7.71 20.56
CA ILE A 217 -14.01 -6.71 19.49
C ILE A 217 -14.86 -5.47 19.79
N LEU A 218 -16.07 -5.63 20.33
CA LEU A 218 -16.93 -4.52 20.74
C LEU A 218 -16.40 -3.69 21.92
N GLN A 219 -15.35 -4.15 22.61
CA GLN A 219 -14.62 -3.33 23.59
C GLN A 219 -13.59 -2.40 22.91
N LEU A 220 -13.20 -2.71 21.68
CA LEU A 220 -12.18 -2.00 20.90
C LEU A 220 -12.76 -1.16 19.75
N MET A 221 -14.01 -1.43 19.34
CA MET A 221 -14.72 -0.70 18.30
C MET A 221 -16.23 -0.65 18.57
N SER A 222 -16.94 0.31 17.97
CA SER A 222 -18.40 0.41 18.15
C SER A 222 -19.16 -0.70 17.42
N GLU A 223 -20.37 -1.00 17.92
CA GLU A 223 -21.23 -2.00 17.30
C GLU A 223 -21.64 -1.64 15.87
N ASP A 224 -21.82 -0.36 15.58
CA ASP A 224 -22.15 0.09 14.23
C ASP A 224 -21.02 -0.16 13.24
N ILE A 225 -19.76 0.13 13.63
CA ILE A 225 -18.60 -0.14 12.76
C ILE A 225 -18.45 -1.66 12.55
N TYR A 226 -18.64 -2.46 13.62
CA TYR A 226 -18.62 -3.92 13.49
C TYR A 226 -19.67 -4.42 12.48
N LYS A 227 -20.93 -3.96 12.60
CA LYS A 227 -22.04 -4.35 11.71
C LYS A 227 -21.77 -3.95 10.26
N GLN A 228 -21.31 -2.72 10.05
CA GLN A 228 -20.97 -2.23 8.72
C GLN A 228 -19.84 -3.05 8.09
N PHE A 229 -18.78 -3.34 8.85
CA PHE A 229 -17.66 -4.13 8.37
C PHE A 229 -18.07 -5.57 8.02
N ASP A 230 -18.83 -6.23 8.89
CA ASP A 230 -19.39 -7.57 8.66
C ASP A 230 -20.29 -7.62 7.41
N ALA A 231 -21.18 -6.63 7.27
CA ALA A 231 -22.05 -6.52 6.11
C ALA A 231 -21.23 -6.32 4.82
N ASN A 232 -20.23 -5.45 4.82
CA ASN A 232 -19.39 -5.18 3.65
C ASN A 232 -18.62 -6.42 3.16
N ILE A 233 -18.10 -7.24 4.07
CA ILE A 233 -17.45 -8.50 3.72
C ILE A 233 -18.44 -9.49 3.08
N LYS A 234 -19.63 -9.63 3.66
CA LYS A 234 -20.68 -10.49 3.10
C LYS A 234 -21.13 -10.02 1.72
N ILE A 235 -21.33 -8.71 1.56
CA ILE A 235 -21.74 -8.10 0.29
C ILE A 235 -20.69 -8.34 -0.79
N SER A 236 -19.39 -8.24 -0.46
CA SER A 236 -18.31 -8.54 -1.40
C SER A 236 -18.41 -9.97 -1.94
N LYS A 237 -18.70 -10.95 -1.06
CA LYS A 237 -18.89 -12.34 -1.48
C LYS A 237 -20.18 -12.56 -2.27
N ILE A 238 -21.26 -11.87 -1.90
CA ILE A 238 -22.52 -11.91 -2.65
C ILE A 238 -22.28 -11.37 -4.07
N LEU A 239 -21.59 -10.24 -4.23
CA LEU A 239 -21.25 -9.67 -5.53
C LEU A 239 -20.44 -10.64 -6.38
N GLU A 240 -19.39 -11.25 -5.82
CA GLU A 240 -18.58 -12.26 -6.51
C GLU A 240 -19.45 -13.40 -7.05
N ASN A 241 -20.35 -13.93 -6.22
CA ASN A 241 -21.27 -15.01 -6.59
C ASN A 241 -22.36 -14.57 -7.58
N SER A 242 -22.71 -13.29 -7.62
CA SER A 242 -23.68 -12.73 -8.56
C SER A 242 -23.12 -12.60 -9.98
N ILE A 243 -21.80 -12.60 -10.16
CA ILE A 243 -21.17 -12.34 -11.47
C ILE A 243 -20.95 -13.66 -12.21
N ASP A 244 -21.51 -13.77 -13.40
CA ASP A 244 -21.12 -14.81 -14.36
C ASP A 244 -19.70 -14.52 -14.85
N GLN A 245 -18.74 -15.37 -14.49
CA GLN A 245 -17.32 -15.14 -14.77
C GLN A 245 -16.95 -15.21 -16.26
N LYS A 246 -17.81 -15.79 -17.12
CA LYS A 246 -17.56 -15.88 -18.56
C LYS A 246 -18.05 -14.65 -19.30
N THR A 247 -19.23 -14.19 -18.92
CA THR A 247 -19.93 -13.10 -19.61
C THR A 247 -19.73 -11.76 -18.92
N GLY A 248 -19.41 -11.74 -17.62
CA GLY A 248 -19.37 -10.54 -16.78
C GLY A 248 -20.76 -9.96 -16.50
N VAL A 249 -21.85 -10.71 -16.68
CA VAL A 249 -23.23 -10.28 -16.35
C VAL A 249 -23.47 -10.49 -14.86
N ILE A 250 -24.14 -9.53 -14.22
CA ILE A 250 -24.54 -9.65 -12.82
C ILE A 250 -25.99 -10.18 -12.75
N ASN A 251 -26.21 -11.20 -11.91
CA ASN A 251 -27.53 -11.66 -11.52
C ASN A 251 -28.12 -10.76 -10.43
N ASP A 252 -28.88 -9.75 -10.86
CA ASP A 252 -29.54 -8.77 -9.99
C ASP A 252 -30.43 -9.43 -8.94
N ASP A 253 -31.25 -10.41 -9.32
CA ASP A 253 -32.21 -11.06 -8.43
C ASP A 253 -31.50 -11.81 -7.30
N TYR A 254 -30.45 -12.56 -7.65
CA TYR A 254 -29.61 -13.21 -6.65
C TYR A 254 -28.94 -12.17 -5.75
N PHE A 255 -28.38 -11.11 -6.32
CA PHE A 255 -27.76 -10.04 -5.53
C PHE A 255 -28.75 -9.43 -4.53
N TYR A 256 -29.89 -8.94 -5.00
CA TYR A 256 -30.88 -8.26 -4.15
C TYR A 256 -31.46 -9.18 -3.07
N LYS A 257 -31.79 -10.43 -3.43
CA LYS A 257 -32.31 -11.41 -2.47
C LYS A 257 -31.39 -11.59 -1.27
N ASN A 258 -30.06 -11.53 -1.48
CA ASN A 258 -29.07 -11.77 -0.43
C ASN A 258 -28.53 -10.49 0.21
N ALA A 259 -28.48 -9.37 -0.52
CA ALA A 259 -27.91 -8.11 -0.05
C ALA A 259 -28.90 -7.27 0.76
N ILE A 260 -30.17 -7.19 0.34
CA ILE A 260 -31.18 -6.33 0.98
C ILE A 260 -31.36 -6.66 2.47
N PRO A 261 -31.40 -7.94 2.92
CA PRO A 261 -31.49 -8.24 4.35
C PRO A 261 -30.30 -7.77 5.19
N LEU A 262 -29.14 -7.49 4.57
CA LEU A 262 -27.91 -7.11 5.26
C LEU A 262 -27.72 -5.60 5.36
N ILE A 263 -27.99 -4.88 4.27
CA ILE A 263 -27.68 -3.44 4.14
C ILE A 263 -28.90 -2.60 3.77
N GLY A 264 -30.08 -3.21 3.63
CA GLY A 264 -31.28 -2.53 3.17
C GLY A 264 -31.31 -2.31 1.66
N LYS A 265 -32.46 -1.87 1.16
CA LYS A 265 -32.72 -1.76 -0.28
C LYS A 265 -31.87 -0.69 -0.97
N THR A 266 -31.79 0.49 -0.37
CA THR A 266 -31.09 1.65 -0.94
C THR A 266 -29.58 1.38 -1.09
N ASP A 267 -28.93 0.84 -0.06
CA ASP A 267 -27.50 0.57 -0.10
C ASP A 267 -27.19 -0.61 -1.03
N ALA A 268 -28.07 -1.61 -1.10
CA ALA A 268 -27.97 -2.71 -2.06
C ALA A 268 -28.04 -2.18 -3.51
N GLU A 269 -29.01 -1.32 -3.82
CA GLU A 269 -29.14 -0.71 -5.15
C GLU A 269 -27.89 0.12 -5.51
N THR A 270 -27.38 0.89 -4.56
CA THR A 270 -26.15 1.68 -4.74
C THR A 270 -24.94 0.79 -5.02
N ALA A 271 -24.75 -0.26 -4.21
CA ALA A 271 -23.64 -1.21 -4.37
C ALA A 271 -23.69 -1.96 -5.71
N LEU A 272 -24.87 -2.40 -6.13
CA LEU A 272 -25.06 -3.10 -7.40
C LEU A 272 -24.77 -2.17 -8.59
N ASN A 273 -25.33 -0.97 -8.59
CA ASN A 273 -25.13 -0.02 -9.69
C ASN A 273 -23.66 0.42 -9.79
N ARG A 274 -22.99 0.66 -8.66
CA ARG A 274 -21.54 0.88 -8.63
C ARG A 274 -20.77 -0.24 -9.32
N MET A 275 -21.11 -1.49 -9.00
CA MET A 275 -20.44 -2.65 -9.61
C MET A 275 -20.69 -2.74 -11.11
N LYS A 276 -21.92 -2.47 -11.57
CA LYS A 276 -22.25 -2.42 -13.00
C LYS A 276 -21.49 -1.32 -13.74
N VAL A 277 -21.38 -0.13 -13.15
CA VAL A 277 -20.60 0.99 -13.70
C VAL A 277 -19.13 0.59 -13.90
N ILE A 278 -18.57 -0.21 -13.00
CA ILE A 278 -17.18 -0.70 -13.09
C ILE A 278 -17.02 -1.82 -14.12
N LEU A 279 -17.92 -2.82 -14.14
CA LEU A 279 -17.73 -4.04 -14.93
C LEU A 279 -18.22 -3.92 -16.38
N TYR A 280 -19.37 -3.29 -16.59
CA TYR A 280 -20.07 -3.36 -17.87
C TYR A 280 -19.36 -2.66 -19.04
N PRO A 281 -18.63 -1.55 -18.87
CA PRO A 281 -17.82 -0.99 -19.95
C PRO A 281 -16.78 -2.00 -20.48
N ASN A 282 -16.15 -2.77 -19.59
CA ASN A 282 -15.13 -3.76 -19.96
C ASN A 282 -15.71 -4.98 -20.69
N SER A 283 -17.01 -5.25 -20.50
CA SER A 283 -17.72 -6.33 -21.21
C SER A 283 -18.57 -5.85 -22.39
N GLY A 284 -18.47 -4.56 -22.76
CA GLY A 284 -19.24 -3.97 -23.86
C GLY A 284 -20.76 -3.84 -23.61
N LYS A 285 -21.22 -3.94 -22.35
CA LYS A 285 -22.65 -3.91 -21.99
C LYS A 285 -23.14 -2.48 -21.76
N PHE A 286 -23.05 -1.68 -22.82
CA PHE A 286 -23.28 -0.23 -22.71
C PHE A 286 -24.73 0.14 -22.40
N ALA A 287 -25.72 -0.65 -22.84
CA ALA A 287 -27.13 -0.39 -22.53
C ALA A 287 -27.46 -0.59 -21.05
N GLU A 288 -26.87 -1.60 -20.42
CA GLU A 288 -27.01 -1.86 -19.00
C GLU A 288 -26.16 -0.90 -18.17
N TYR A 289 -24.97 -0.54 -18.66
CA TYR A 289 -24.14 0.51 -18.09
C TYR A 289 -24.88 1.84 -18.04
N GLU A 290 -25.55 2.25 -19.13
CA GLU A 290 -26.33 3.49 -19.19
C GLU A 290 -27.35 3.58 -18.04
N LYS A 291 -28.15 2.53 -17.86
CA LYS A 291 -29.15 2.45 -16.80
C LYS A 291 -28.52 2.55 -15.41
N ALA A 292 -27.43 1.79 -15.19
CA ALA A 292 -26.75 1.77 -13.90
C ALA A 292 -26.09 3.12 -13.57
N ALA A 293 -25.41 3.74 -14.53
CA ALA A 293 -24.74 5.02 -14.37
C ALA A 293 -25.72 6.16 -14.06
N LEU A 294 -26.89 6.18 -14.72
CA LEU A 294 -27.93 7.19 -14.44
C LEU A 294 -28.49 7.10 -13.02
N VAL A 295 -28.57 5.89 -12.45
CA VAL A 295 -28.98 5.69 -11.06
C VAL A 295 -27.84 6.03 -10.11
N TYR A 296 -26.63 5.54 -10.39
CA TYR A 296 -25.47 5.72 -9.53
C TYR A 296 -25.04 7.19 -9.41
N TYR A 297 -24.96 7.90 -10.54
CA TYR A 297 -24.59 9.32 -10.61
C TYR A 297 -25.78 10.28 -10.54
N LYS A 298 -26.91 9.83 -9.97
CA LYS A 298 -28.14 10.63 -9.87
C LYS A 298 -27.90 11.95 -9.12
N ASN A 299 -27.12 11.89 -8.03
CA ASN A 299 -26.66 13.05 -7.29
C ASN A 299 -25.19 13.29 -7.63
N SER A 300 -24.90 13.93 -8.76
CA SER A 300 -23.53 14.17 -9.22
C SER A 300 -22.68 15.00 -8.24
N ASP A 301 -23.29 15.64 -7.25
CA ASP A 301 -22.61 16.35 -6.16
C ASP A 301 -21.81 15.47 -5.20
N ASP A 302 -22.14 14.19 -5.14
CA ASP A 302 -21.48 13.24 -4.26
C ASP A 302 -20.18 12.64 -4.87
N PHE A 303 -19.83 13.01 -6.11
CA PHE A 303 -18.76 12.38 -6.90
C PHE A 303 -17.66 13.35 -7.32
N ASP A 304 -16.43 12.83 -7.44
CA ASP A 304 -15.32 13.60 -7.99
C ASP A 304 -15.50 13.82 -9.51
N SER A 305 -15.02 14.98 -9.96
CA SER A 305 -15.06 15.41 -11.36
C SER A 305 -14.42 14.44 -12.35
N GLU A 306 -13.37 13.72 -11.95
CA GLU A 306 -12.68 12.77 -12.84
C GLU A 306 -13.51 11.49 -13.05
N GLU A 307 -14.21 11.04 -12.00
CA GLU A 307 -15.11 9.89 -12.10
C GLU A 307 -16.28 10.20 -13.01
N LEU A 308 -16.92 11.34 -12.79
CA LEU A 308 -18.01 11.84 -13.64
C LEU A 308 -17.57 12.04 -15.09
N LEU A 309 -16.34 12.53 -15.32
CA LEU A 309 -15.80 12.71 -16.65
C LEU A 309 -15.58 11.37 -17.38
N LYS A 310 -15.10 10.34 -16.69
CA LYS A 310 -14.98 8.98 -17.25
C LYS A 310 -16.35 8.46 -17.68
N ALA A 311 -17.37 8.66 -16.84
CA ALA A 311 -18.72 8.27 -17.18
C ALA A 311 -19.24 9.04 -18.41
N ALA A 312 -19.03 10.36 -18.45
CA ALA A 312 -19.41 11.22 -19.56
C ALA A 312 -18.72 10.82 -20.87
N TRP A 313 -17.44 10.43 -20.81
CA TRP A 313 -16.72 9.89 -21.96
C TRP A 313 -17.37 8.62 -22.50
N ILE A 314 -17.67 7.63 -21.64
CA ILE A 314 -18.35 6.39 -22.06
C ILE A 314 -19.69 6.69 -22.72
N PHE A 315 -20.45 7.65 -22.16
CA PHE A 315 -21.71 8.11 -22.74
C PHE A 315 -21.49 8.73 -24.13
N SER A 316 -20.48 9.59 -24.26
CA SER A 316 -20.14 10.25 -25.52
C SER A 316 -19.73 9.28 -26.62
N GLU A 317 -19.14 8.13 -26.27
CA GLU A 317 -18.73 7.10 -27.25
C GLU A 317 -19.87 6.15 -27.59
N HIS A 318 -20.54 5.60 -26.57
CA HIS A 318 -21.35 4.39 -26.75
C HIS A 318 -22.86 4.60 -26.60
N ILE A 319 -23.30 5.74 -26.07
CA ILE A 319 -24.72 6.01 -25.80
C ILE A 319 -25.28 6.97 -26.85
N SER A 320 -26.53 6.69 -27.26
CA SER A 320 -27.26 7.48 -28.28
C SER A 320 -28.57 8.06 -27.75
N ASN A 321 -29.03 7.66 -26.56
CA ASN A 321 -30.25 8.20 -25.96
C ASN A 321 -30.04 9.68 -25.60
N ASN A 322 -30.83 10.57 -26.20
CA ASN A 322 -30.67 12.00 -26.03
C ASN A 322 -30.89 12.47 -24.58
N THR A 323 -31.83 11.87 -23.84
CA THR A 323 -32.08 12.22 -22.43
C THR A 323 -30.89 11.82 -21.56
N SER A 324 -30.33 10.65 -21.78
CA SER A 324 -29.14 10.15 -21.07
C SER A 324 -27.89 10.96 -21.40
N LEU A 325 -27.71 11.37 -22.66
CA LEU A 325 -26.60 12.22 -23.08
C LEU A 325 -26.66 13.60 -22.41
N LYS A 326 -27.85 14.19 -22.23
CA LYS A 326 -28.01 15.44 -21.46
C LYS A 326 -27.56 15.30 -20.00
N LYS A 327 -27.72 14.12 -19.39
CA LYS A 327 -27.15 13.85 -18.06
C LYS A 327 -25.64 13.77 -18.07
N ALA A 328 -25.06 13.16 -19.11
CA ALA A 328 -23.62 13.16 -19.30
C ALA A 328 -23.04 14.56 -19.54
N GLU A 329 -23.80 15.48 -20.15
CA GLU A 329 -23.40 16.89 -20.26
C GLU A 329 -23.22 17.51 -18.88
N GLU A 330 -24.22 17.38 -17.99
CA GLU A 330 -24.14 17.90 -16.62
C GLU A 330 -22.89 17.38 -15.88
N TRP A 331 -22.55 16.11 -16.09
CA TRP A 331 -21.34 15.49 -15.53
C TRP A 331 -20.04 16.06 -16.11
N ALA A 332 -19.96 16.26 -17.42
CA ALA A 332 -18.79 16.84 -18.08
C ALA A 332 -18.64 18.34 -17.79
N GLU A 333 -19.74 19.10 -17.77
CA GLU A 333 -19.79 20.52 -17.39
C GLU A 333 -19.19 20.72 -16.00
N LYS A 334 -19.54 19.86 -15.04
CA LYS A 334 -18.96 19.92 -13.69
C LYS A 334 -17.44 19.74 -13.66
N SER A 335 -16.90 18.85 -14.50
CA SER A 335 -15.46 18.68 -14.65
C SER A 335 -14.80 19.95 -15.21
N VAL A 336 -15.38 20.52 -16.27
CA VAL A 336 -14.92 21.76 -16.92
C VAL A 336 -14.98 22.95 -15.95
N MET A 337 -16.06 23.09 -15.17
CA MET A 337 -16.23 24.16 -14.18
C MET A 337 -15.17 24.13 -13.07
N LYS A 338 -14.65 22.95 -12.72
CA LYS A 338 -13.56 22.81 -11.74
C LYS A 338 -12.23 23.27 -12.33
N SER A 339 -11.93 22.85 -13.56
CA SER A 339 -10.77 23.28 -14.33
C SER A 339 -10.92 22.86 -15.79
N GLU A 340 -10.64 23.76 -16.72
CA GLU A 340 -10.65 23.43 -18.15
C GLU A 340 -9.38 22.65 -18.53
N THR A 341 -9.56 21.48 -19.14
CA THR A 341 -8.49 20.69 -19.73
C THR A 341 -8.83 20.37 -21.19
N PRO A 342 -7.82 20.04 -22.02
CA PRO A 342 -8.09 19.58 -23.39
C PRO A 342 -9.09 18.43 -23.44
N GLU A 343 -8.97 17.48 -22.50
CA GLU A 343 -9.74 16.25 -22.46
C GLU A 343 -11.20 16.50 -22.07
N ASN A 344 -11.45 17.27 -20.99
CA ASN A 344 -12.83 17.47 -20.52
C ASN A 344 -13.65 18.39 -21.43
N THR A 345 -13.02 19.42 -22.00
CA THR A 345 -13.66 20.31 -22.98
C THR A 345 -13.97 19.58 -24.29
N TYR A 346 -13.11 18.64 -24.72
CA TYR A 346 -13.41 17.78 -25.88
C TYR A 346 -14.62 16.86 -25.62
N ILE A 347 -14.66 16.18 -24.47
CA ILE A 347 -15.77 15.30 -24.10
C ILE A 347 -17.09 16.09 -24.06
N LEU A 348 -17.09 17.27 -23.45
CA LEU A 348 -18.25 18.14 -23.40
C LEU A 348 -18.69 18.60 -24.80
N ALA A 349 -17.74 19.01 -25.66
CA ALA A 349 -18.04 19.37 -27.04
C ALA A 349 -18.70 18.23 -27.82
N LYS A 350 -18.19 17.00 -27.67
CA LYS A 350 -18.73 15.81 -28.31
C LYS A 350 -20.16 15.51 -27.83
N LEU A 351 -20.43 15.66 -26.54
CA LEU A 351 -21.77 15.50 -25.98
C LEU A 351 -22.76 16.54 -26.54
N TYR A 352 -22.38 17.82 -26.53
CA TYR A 352 -23.19 18.89 -27.12
C TYR A 352 -23.47 18.68 -28.62
N SER A 353 -22.49 18.15 -29.36
CA SER A 353 -22.71 17.80 -30.76
C SER A 353 -23.81 16.73 -30.90
N LYS A 354 -23.78 15.70 -30.05
CA LYS A 354 -24.75 14.60 -30.08
C LYS A 354 -26.16 15.00 -29.63
N THR A 355 -26.29 16.00 -28.77
CA THR A 355 -27.60 16.49 -28.28
C THR A 355 -28.15 17.66 -29.10
N GLY A 356 -27.43 18.09 -30.15
CA GLY A 356 -27.87 19.13 -31.07
C GLY A 356 -27.53 20.57 -30.66
N LYS A 357 -26.74 20.77 -29.60
CA LYS A 357 -26.24 22.09 -29.16
C LYS A 357 -25.00 22.51 -29.96
N LYS A 358 -25.16 22.71 -31.28
CA LYS A 358 -24.05 22.93 -32.22
C LYS A 358 -23.11 24.09 -31.86
N ASP A 359 -23.65 25.22 -31.43
CA ASP A 359 -22.84 26.40 -31.09
C ASP A 359 -21.95 26.12 -29.87
N ASN A 360 -22.51 25.49 -28.83
CA ASN A 360 -21.73 25.07 -27.67
C ASN A 360 -20.69 24.01 -28.04
N ALA A 361 -21.06 23.05 -28.89
CA ALA A 361 -20.13 22.01 -29.37
C ALA A 361 -18.92 22.63 -30.05
N LYS A 362 -19.14 23.60 -30.95
CA LYS A 362 -18.08 24.31 -31.65
C LYS A 362 -17.20 25.11 -30.68
N MET A 363 -17.82 25.86 -29.77
CA MET A 363 -17.10 26.66 -28.76
C MET A 363 -16.16 25.79 -27.92
N TYR A 364 -16.65 24.69 -27.35
CA TYR A 364 -15.83 23.83 -26.50
C TYR A 364 -14.80 22.99 -27.29
N ALA A 365 -15.07 22.65 -28.56
CA ALA A 365 -14.07 22.00 -29.41
C ALA A 365 -12.92 22.97 -29.77
N GLU A 366 -13.20 24.26 -29.97
CA GLU A 366 -12.17 25.28 -30.14
C GLU A 366 -11.33 25.47 -28.87
N ILE A 367 -11.97 25.53 -27.70
CA ILE A 367 -11.27 25.60 -26.40
C ILE A 367 -10.35 24.38 -26.24
N SER A 368 -10.86 23.18 -26.44
CA SER A 368 -10.08 21.93 -26.34
C SER A 368 -8.85 21.95 -27.24
N LYS A 369 -9.02 22.32 -28.51
CA LYS A 369 -7.92 22.42 -29.48
C LYS A 369 -6.85 23.41 -29.02
N ASN A 370 -7.26 24.62 -28.62
CA ASN A 370 -6.33 25.66 -28.21
C ASN A 370 -5.57 25.29 -26.92
N LEU A 371 -6.26 24.68 -25.95
CA LEU A 371 -5.64 24.16 -24.74
C LEU A 371 -4.62 23.07 -25.07
N ALA A 372 -4.96 22.12 -25.95
CA ALA A 372 -4.04 21.06 -26.37
C ALA A 372 -2.77 21.64 -27.02
N GLU A 373 -2.93 22.55 -27.99
CA GLU A 373 -1.81 23.16 -28.72
C GLU A 373 -0.90 23.99 -27.80
N SER A 374 -1.47 24.78 -26.88
CA SER A 374 -0.68 25.57 -25.91
C SER A 374 0.11 24.71 -24.92
N GLN A 375 -0.36 23.50 -24.64
CA GLN A 375 0.29 22.53 -23.76
C GLN A 375 1.22 21.57 -24.51
N GLY A 376 1.37 21.70 -25.83
CA GLY A 376 2.13 20.75 -26.65
C GLY A 376 1.53 19.34 -26.70
N LYS A 377 0.21 19.21 -26.47
CA LYS A 377 -0.56 17.95 -26.54
C LYS A 377 -1.21 17.77 -27.91
N ASP A 378 -1.64 16.54 -28.21
CA ASP A 378 -2.37 16.22 -29.43
C ASP A 378 -3.76 16.88 -29.47
N SER A 379 -4.05 17.60 -30.55
CA SER A 379 -5.30 18.32 -30.78
C SER A 379 -6.16 17.70 -31.90
N SER A 380 -5.78 16.53 -32.41
CA SER A 380 -6.36 15.94 -33.63
C SER A 380 -7.84 15.66 -33.50
N LEU A 381 -8.28 15.11 -32.36
CA LEU A 381 -9.69 14.80 -32.11
C LEU A 381 -10.58 16.06 -32.09
N ALA A 382 -10.11 17.14 -31.47
CA ALA A 382 -10.84 18.40 -31.46
C ALA A 382 -10.95 19.03 -32.86
N LYS A 383 -9.87 18.95 -33.66
CA LYS A 383 -9.86 19.39 -35.06
C LYS A 383 -10.86 18.61 -35.91
N GLN A 384 -10.85 17.29 -35.79
CA GLN A 384 -11.79 16.41 -36.49
C GLN A 384 -13.24 16.72 -36.10
N LEU A 385 -13.53 16.90 -34.81
CA LEU A 385 -14.87 17.27 -34.36
C LEU A 385 -15.33 18.61 -34.97
N LEU A 386 -14.47 19.62 -35.01
CA LEU A 386 -14.78 20.91 -35.62
C LEU A 386 -15.11 20.81 -37.11
N GLU A 387 -14.49 19.90 -37.85
CA GLU A 387 -14.81 19.67 -39.26
C GLU A 387 -16.22 19.11 -39.45
N THR A 388 -16.68 18.26 -38.52
CA THR A 388 -18.04 17.71 -38.56
C THR A 388 -19.13 18.71 -38.15
N LEU A 389 -18.74 19.84 -37.55
CA LEU A 389 -19.64 20.89 -37.06
C LEU A 389 -19.80 22.08 -38.03
N LYS A 390 -19.11 22.06 -39.17
CA LYS A 390 -19.28 23.01 -40.28
C LYS A 390 -20.56 22.70 -41.05
#